data_AF-A0A1W9ME41-F1
#
_entry.id   AF-A0A1W9ME41-F1
#
_cell.length_a   1.000
_cell.length_b   1.000
_cell.length_c   1.000
_cell.angle_alpha   90.00
_cell.angle_beta   90.00
_cell.angle_gamma   90.00
#
_symmetry.space_group_name_H-M   'P 1'
#
loop_
_entity.id
_entity.type
_entity.pdbx_description
1 polymer ?
#
loop_
_entity_poly.entity_id
_entity_poly.type
_entity_poly.pdbx_seq_one_letter_code
_entity_poly.pdbx_strand_id
1 'polypeptide(L)'
;MKITAIILTYNEEVHIARCLKSVSLVTDNIIVVDCFSQDNTLSIARQYGTRILQHEWVSASRQFNWALAQLEPSTDWVLRLDADEYLSPELVEEIRTRLPELAADIAGVSCGRRMKFQGQLIRYGGVFPVKIIRLFRLGQGRCENRWMDEHILVNGNAVGFSGEIIDDNKNSMTWWIDKHNHYASWEAVELLNLQFGFMPRDSGTSLTLVREARAKRWIKENIYARLPGCLRAFLYFVYRYVLRLGFLDGEIGLAFHFFQGFWYRYLVDAKVAEVRRYMRQHNVSVIQAIDDVLQCNPSGYTT
;
A
#
# COMPACT_ATOMS: atom_id res chain seq x y z
N MET A 1 19.83 5.21 -20.68
CA MET A 1 18.53 5.09 -19.99
C MET A 1 18.67 5.65 -18.59
N LYS A 2 17.84 6.61 -18.20
CA LYS A 2 17.82 7.25 -16.88
C LYS A 2 16.61 6.76 -16.08
N ILE A 3 16.87 6.02 -15.01
CA ILE A 3 15.86 5.62 -14.02
C ILE A 3 15.90 6.64 -12.89
N THR A 4 14.78 7.20 -12.47
CA THR A 4 14.69 8.00 -11.23
C THR A 4 13.86 7.29 -10.20
N ALA A 5 14.45 7.02 -9.03
CA ALA A 5 13.71 6.46 -7.91
C ALA A 5 13.07 7.57 -7.07
N ILE A 6 11.82 7.39 -6.67
CA ILE A 6 11.12 8.25 -5.73
C ILE A 6 10.83 7.43 -4.47
N ILE A 7 11.30 7.92 -3.33
CA ILE A 7 11.07 7.35 -2.01
C ILE A 7 10.43 8.40 -1.13
N LEU A 8 9.26 8.11 -0.57
CA LEU A 8 8.57 8.98 0.39
C LEU A 8 9.02 8.64 1.81
N THR A 9 9.28 9.64 2.64
CA THR A 9 9.74 9.42 4.02
C THR A 9 9.02 10.28 5.05
N TYR A 10 8.82 9.70 6.24
CA TYR A 10 8.51 10.41 7.48
C TYR A 10 8.97 9.56 8.68
N ASN A 11 10.06 9.94 9.31
CA ASN A 11 10.72 9.22 10.41
C ASN A 11 11.04 7.75 10.08
N GLU A 12 11.85 7.55 9.04
CA GLU A 12 12.24 6.26 8.47
C GLU A 12 13.71 5.92 8.72
N GLU A 13 14.34 6.42 9.80
CA GLU A 13 15.77 6.20 10.08
C GLU A 13 16.14 4.71 10.20
N VAL A 14 15.17 3.89 10.64
CA VAL A 14 15.33 2.44 10.82
C VAL A 14 15.40 1.70 9.48
N HIS A 15 14.81 2.25 8.41
CA HIS A 15 14.58 1.52 7.16
C HIS A 15 15.31 2.14 5.96
N ILE A 16 15.41 3.47 5.90
CA ILE A 16 15.82 4.21 4.71
C ILE A 16 17.21 3.81 4.19
N ALA A 17 18.17 3.50 5.07
CA ALA A 17 19.51 3.08 4.66
C ALA A 17 19.50 1.81 3.78
N ARG A 18 18.68 0.82 4.15
CA ARG A 18 18.55 -0.44 3.40
C ARG A 18 17.84 -0.22 2.07
N CYS A 19 16.77 0.58 2.09
CA CYS A 19 16.03 0.95 0.89
C CYS A 19 16.97 1.58 -0.13
N LEU A 20 17.68 2.65 0.27
CA LEU A 20 18.66 3.36 -0.56
C LEU A 20 19.77 2.44 -1.06
N LYS A 21 20.37 1.62 -0.18
CA LYS A 21 21.40 0.66 -0.59
C LYS A 21 20.94 -0.27 -1.72
N SER A 22 19.69 -0.74 -1.67
CA SER A 22 19.14 -1.63 -2.72
C SER A 22 18.87 -0.87 -4.03
N VAL A 23 18.37 0.37 -3.94
CA VAL A 23 18.04 1.21 -5.09
C VAL A 23 19.31 1.73 -5.80
N SER A 24 20.36 2.06 -5.05
CA SER A 24 21.66 2.47 -5.61
C SER A 24 22.32 1.39 -6.49
N LEU A 25 21.86 0.13 -6.44
CA LEU A 25 22.31 -0.92 -7.35
C LEU A 25 21.72 -0.79 -8.76
N VAL A 26 20.66 0.00 -8.94
CA VAL A 26 19.96 0.18 -10.23
C VAL A 26 19.98 1.63 -10.74
N THR A 27 20.13 2.63 -9.86
CA THR A 27 20.27 4.03 -10.26
C THR A 27 20.92 4.90 -9.19
N ASP A 28 21.70 5.89 -9.63
CA ASP A 28 22.20 6.98 -8.78
C ASP A 28 21.21 8.16 -8.68
N ASN A 29 20.17 8.19 -9.53
CA ASN A 29 19.17 9.27 -9.52
C ASN A 29 18.06 8.92 -8.54
N ILE A 30 18.24 9.30 -7.28
CA ILE A 30 17.30 9.02 -6.21
C ILE A 30 16.76 10.33 -5.64
N ILE A 31 15.44 10.44 -5.59
CA ILE A 31 14.72 11.54 -4.95
C ILE A 31 14.06 11.01 -3.68
N VAL A 32 14.43 11.63 -2.56
CA VAL A 32 13.76 11.43 -1.27
C VAL A 32 12.80 12.59 -1.05
N VAL A 33 11.51 12.31 -0.94
CA VAL A 33 10.48 13.30 -0.60
C VAL A 33 10.09 13.12 0.85
N ASP A 34 10.56 14.04 1.68
CA ASP A 34 10.47 13.97 3.12
C ASP A 34 9.38 14.87 3.69
N CYS A 35 8.59 14.34 4.62
CA CYS A 35 7.50 15.04 5.27
C CYS A 35 7.94 15.70 6.59
N PHE A 36 9.11 16.34 6.56
CA PHE A 36 9.74 16.99 7.73
C PHE A 36 10.05 16.01 8.86
N SER A 37 10.78 14.93 8.55
CA SER A 37 11.26 13.97 9.54
C SER A 37 12.07 14.68 10.64
N GLN A 38 11.89 14.21 11.87
CA GLN A 38 12.55 14.72 13.08
C GLN A 38 13.67 13.80 13.58
N ASP A 39 13.78 12.61 13.00
CA ASP A 39 14.80 11.62 13.28
C ASP A 39 16.02 11.74 12.32
N ASN A 40 16.89 10.73 12.28
CA ASN A 40 18.07 10.76 11.42
C ASN A 40 17.81 10.46 9.94
N THR A 41 16.55 10.35 9.49
CA THR A 41 16.20 10.00 8.10
C THR A 41 16.94 10.84 7.06
N LEU A 42 16.88 12.18 7.21
CA LEU A 42 17.51 13.10 6.27
C LEU A 42 19.04 13.03 6.32
N SER A 43 19.62 12.80 7.50
CA SER A 43 21.07 12.64 7.65
C SER A 43 21.56 11.41 6.90
N ILE A 44 20.85 10.29 7.05
CA ILE A 44 21.14 9.04 6.34
C ILE A 44 20.96 9.23 4.83
N ALA A 45 19.84 9.83 4.38
CA ALA A 45 19.57 10.04 2.97
C ALA A 45 20.67 10.89 2.26
N ARG A 46 21.23 11.89 2.93
CA ARG A 46 22.34 12.71 2.39
C ARG A 46 23.62 11.90 2.15
N GLN A 47 23.90 10.89 2.97
CA GLN A 47 25.11 10.06 2.82
C GLN A 47 25.10 9.24 1.51
N TYR A 48 23.91 8.99 0.95
CA TYR A 48 23.74 8.28 -0.33
C TYR A 48 23.70 9.22 -1.55
N GLY A 49 23.95 10.52 -1.37
CA GLY A 49 23.95 11.49 -2.49
C GLY A 49 22.57 11.74 -3.10
N THR A 50 21.49 11.48 -2.34
CA THR A 50 20.11 11.64 -2.82
C THR A 50 19.72 13.12 -2.96
N ARG A 51 18.84 13.42 -3.93
CA ARG A 51 18.17 14.72 -4.00
C ARG A 51 17.00 14.72 -3.01
N ILE A 52 17.09 15.56 -2.00
CA ILE A 52 16.05 15.68 -0.97
C ILE A 52 15.10 16.81 -1.33
N LEU A 53 13.81 16.52 -1.32
CA LEU A 53 12.72 17.48 -1.41
C LEU A 53 11.91 17.39 -0.12
N GLN A 54 11.48 18.52 0.43
CA GLN A 54 10.56 18.53 1.58
C GLN A 54 9.20 19.06 1.15
N HIS A 55 8.15 18.37 1.57
CA HIS A 55 6.77 18.73 1.25
C HIS A 55 5.84 18.22 2.36
N GLU A 56 4.91 19.07 2.81
CA GLU A 56 3.97 18.71 3.86
C GLU A 56 3.14 17.49 3.48
N TRP A 57 2.85 16.63 4.45
CA TRP A 57 2.07 15.43 4.20
C TRP A 57 0.63 15.79 3.83
N VAL A 58 0.16 15.26 2.71
CA VAL A 58 -1.25 15.36 2.29
C VAL A 58 -1.89 13.98 2.24
N SER A 59 -1.33 13.07 1.44
CA SER A 59 -1.67 11.65 1.33
C SER A 59 -0.58 10.98 0.50
N ALA A 60 -0.40 9.66 0.58
CA ALA A 60 0.65 8.99 -0.18
C ALA A 60 0.46 9.17 -1.71
N SER A 61 -0.76 9.10 -2.22
CA SER A 61 -1.06 9.34 -3.64
C SER A 61 -0.75 10.76 -4.11
N ARG A 62 -1.22 11.79 -3.38
CA ARG A 62 -0.93 13.20 -3.71
C ARG A 62 0.56 13.52 -3.56
N GLN A 63 1.21 13.00 -2.54
CA GLN A 63 2.65 13.18 -2.31
C GLN A 63 3.47 12.58 -3.45
N PHE A 64 3.14 11.36 -3.87
CA PHE A 64 3.83 10.71 -4.97
C PHE A 64 3.59 11.42 -6.31
N ASN A 65 2.36 11.83 -6.60
CA ASN A 65 2.05 12.58 -7.82
C ASN A 65 2.71 13.97 -7.85
N TRP A 66 2.81 14.63 -6.70
CA TRP A 66 3.59 15.85 -6.56
C TRP A 66 5.07 15.61 -6.87
N ALA A 67 5.65 14.54 -6.32
CA ALA A 67 7.04 14.16 -6.58
C ALA A 67 7.30 13.85 -8.06
N LEU A 68 6.35 13.18 -8.73
CA LEU A 68 6.39 12.93 -10.18
C LEU A 68 6.52 14.22 -10.99
N ALA A 69 5.82 15.29 -10.59
CA ALA A 69 5.88 16.58 -11.27
C ALA A 69 7.23 17.30 -11.09
N GLN A 70 8.07 16.87 -10.15
CA GLN A 70 9.42 17.43 -9.90
C GLN A 70 10.52 16.73 -10.70
N LEU A 71 10.18 15.67 -11.44
CA LEU A 71 11.14 14.89 -12.22
C LEU A 71 11.63 15.65 -13.44
N GLU A 72 12.89 15.39 -13.81
CA GLU A 72 13.43 15.94 -15.04
C GLU A 72 12.78 15.29 -16.27
N PRO A 73 12.54 16.04 -17.36
CA PRO A 73 12.06 15.47 -18.62
C PRO A 73 13.01 14.43 -19.24
N SER A 74 14.26 14.37 -18.77
CA SER A 74 15.27 13.39 -19.18
C SER A 74 15.09 12.01 -18.54
N THR A 75 14.20 11.86 -17.55
CA THR A 75 13.91 10.58 -16.90
C THR A 75 13.11 9.67 -17.83
N ASP A 76 13.66 8.50 -18.14
CA ASP A 76 12.97 7.48 -18.97
C ASP A 76 11.98 6.65 -18.13
N TRP A 77 12.44 6.22 -16.95
CA TRP A 77 11.71 5.33 -16.05
C TRP A 77 11.65 5.89 -14.63
N VAL A 78 10.51 5.74 -13.99
CA VAL A 78 10.30 6.05 -12.57
C VAL A 78 10.21 4.76 -11.78
N LEU A 79 10.98 4.64 -10.71
CA LEU A 79 10.87 3.59 -9.72
C LEU A 79 10.19 4.16 -8.47
N ARG A 80 8.98 3.71 -8.15
CA ARG A 80 8.35 3.95 -6.84
C ARG A 80 8.86 2.91 -5.87
N LEU A 81 9.28 3.33 -4.68
CA LEU A 81 9.59 2.40 -3.59
C LEU A 81 9.29 3.08 -2.25
N ASP A 82 8.65 2.36 -1.32
CA ASP A 82 8.43 2.86 0.03
C ASP A 82 9.72 2.67 0.88
N ALA A 83 9.92 3.48 1.93
CA ALA A 83 11.19 3.49 2.67
C ALA A 83 11.44 2.19 3.48
N ASP A 84 10.39 1.44 3.80
CA ASP A 84 10.44 0.11 4.43
C ASP A 84 10.54 -1.05 3.44
N GLU A 85 10.50 -0.75 2.14
CA GLU A 85 10.69 -1.70 1.04
C GLU A 85 12.16 -1.73 0.56
N TYR A 86 12.59 -2.87 0.01
CA TYR A 86 13.88 -2.99 -0.70
C TYR A 86 13.81 -3.98 -1.86
N LEU A 87 14.68 -3.81 -2.86
CA LEU A 87 14.74 -4.67 -4.04
C LEU A 87 15.43 -6.01 -3.74
N SER A 88 14.87 -7.13 -4.21
CA SER A 88 15.59 -8.41 -4.19
C SER A 88 16.76 -8.39 -5.18
N PRO A 89 17.82 -9.19 -4.96
CA PRO A 89 18.94 -9.30 -5.90
C PRO A 89 18.49 -9.67 -7.33
N GLU A 90 17.49 -10.54 -7.45
CA GLU A 90 16.91 -10.95 -8.73
C GLU A 90 16.20 -9.78 -9.41
N LEU A 91 15.47 -8.95 -8.66
CA LEU A 91 14.82 -7.76 -9.22
C LEU A 91 15.84 -6.72 -9.69
N VAL A 92 16.92 -6.53 -8.93
CA VAL A 92 18.04 -5.67 -9.34
C VAL A 92 18.62 -6.14 -10.67
N GLU A 93 18.88 -7.44 -10.81
CA GLU A 93 19.44 -8.00 -12.04
C GLU A 93 18.47 -7.86 -13.22
N GLU A 94 17.19 -8.13 -13.02
CA GLU A 94 16.18 -7.95 -14.07
C GLU A 94 16.03 -6.48 -14.49
N ILE A 95 16.08 -5.54 -13.54
CA ILE A 95 16.07 -4.10 -13.86
C ILE A 95 17.29 -3.72 -14.70
N ARG A 96 18.47 -4.22 -14.37
CA ARG A 96 19.71 -3.87 -15.10
C ARG A 96 19.78 -4.49 -16.50
N THR A 97 19.29 -5.72 -16.66
CA THR A 97 19.44 -6.48 -17.91
C THR A 97 18.24 -6.39 -18.82
N ARG A 98 17.01 -6.47 -18.28
CA ARG A 98 15.79 -6.58 -19.08
C ARG A 98 15.14 -5.23 -19.35
N LEU A 99 15.19 -4.29 -18.41
CA LEU A 99 14.54 -2.98 -18.55
C LEU A 99 15.03 -2.20 -19.79
N PRO A 100 16.34 -2.17 -20.12
CA PRO A 100 16.84 -1.48 -21.31
C PRO A 100 16.33 -2.08 -22.64
N GLU A 101 15.98 -3.36 -22.66
CA GLU A 101 15.53 -4.08 -23.85
C GLU A 101 14.01 -4.04 -24.06
N LEU A 102 13.26 -3.45 -23.12
CA LEU A 102 11.81 -3.37 -23.24
C LEU A 102 11.41 -2.46 -24.41
N ALA A 103 10.46 -2.96 -25.21
CA ALA A 103 9.88 -2.21 -26.31
C ALA A 103 9.24 -0.89 -25.85
N ALA A 104 9.11 0.05 -26.79
CA ALA A 104 8.62 1.39 -26.52
C ALA A 104 7.15 1.42 -26.06
N ASP A 105 6.35 0.42 -26.44
CA ASP A 105 4.94 0.29 -26.07
C ASP A 105 4.71 -0.25 -24.65
N ILE A 106 5.78 -0.74 -24.00
CA ILE A 106 5.74 -1.14 -22.59
C ILE A 106 5.84 0.09 -21.71
N ALA A 107 4.72 0.44 -21.07
CA ALA A 107 4.57 1.58 -20.18
C ALA A 107 4.92 1.26 -18.72
N GLY A 108 4.85 -0.01 -18.31
CA GLY A 108 5.03 -0.42 -16.92
C GLY A 108 5.67 -1.79 -16.72
N VAL A 109 6.28 -1.97 -15.55
CA VAL A 109 6.78 -3.25 -15.07
C VAL A 109 6.15 -3.56 -13.72
N SER A 110 5.54 -4.74 -13.66
CA SER A 110 5.02 -5.32 -12.43
C SER A 110 6.02 -6.31 -11.85
N CYS A 111 6.18 -6.29 -10.52
CA CYS A 111 7.00 -7.22 -9.78
C CYS A 111 6.21 -7.79 -8.59
N GLY A 112 6.67 -8.91 -8.04
CA GLY A 112 6.06 -9.48 -6.85
C GLY A 112 6.38 -8.63 -5.62
N ARG A 113 5.42 -8.43 -4.71
CA ARG A 113 5.69 -7.90 -3.37
C ARG A 113 5.61 -9.04 -2.34
N ARG A 114 6.68 -9.24 -1.57
CA ARG A 114 6.66 -10.06 -0.37
C ARG A 114 6.66 -9.17 0.85
N MET A 115 6.05 -9.67 1.92
CA MET A 115 6.05 -9.02 3.22
C MET A 115 6.80 -9.89 4.22
N LYS A 116 7.64 -9.25 5.03
CA LYS A 116 8.15 -9.79 6.27
C LYS A 116 7.32 -9.30 7.44
N PHE A 117 7.01 -10.21 8.34
CA PHE A 117 6.39 -9.91 9.60
C PHE A 117 7.27 -10.49 10.70
N GLN A 118 7.69 -9.64 11.65
CA GLN A 118 8.60 -10.01 12.73
C GLN A 118 9.87 -10.74 12.25
N GLY A 119 10.45 -10.27 11.14
CA GLY A 119 11.67 -10.83 10.55
C GLY A 119 11.48 -12.08 9.68
N GLN A 120 10.27 -12.66 9.61
CA GLN A 120 9.98 -13.82 8.76
C GLN A 120 9.16 -13.43 7.54
N LEU A 121 9.52 -13.96 6.37
CA LEU A 121 8.67 -13.85 5.17
C LEU A 121 7.36 -14.63 5.39
N ILE A 122 6.23 -13.97 5.16
CA ILE A 122 4.93 -14.65 5.12
C ILE A 122 4.74 -15.26 3.74
N ARG A 123 4.75 -16.59 3.65
CA ARG A 123 4.76 -17.35 2.39
C ARG A 123 3.38 -17.86 2.01
N TYR A 124 2.58 -18.20 3.01
CA TYR A 124 1.30 -18.87 2.82
C TYR A 124 0.11 -17.95 3.11
N GLY A 125 -1.09 -18.51 3.11
CA GLY A 125 -2.32 -17.78 3.44
C GLY A 125 -2.79 -16.76 2.40
N GLY A 126 -2.36 -16.95 1.14
CA GLY A 126 -2.81 -16.14 -0.01
C GLY A 126 -2.34 -14.69 0.00
N VAL A 127 -1.31 -14.38 0.78
CA VAL A 127 -0.69 -13.04 0.86
C VAL A 127 0.29 -12.80 -0.29
N PHE A 128 0.77 -13.89 -0.91
CA PHE A 128 1.69 -13.90 -2.04
C PHE A 128 1.23 -14.91 -3.10
N PRO A 129 1.50 -14.69 -4.41
CA PRO A 129 2.08 -13.48 -5.00
C PRO A 129 1.07 -12.34 -5.16
N VAL A 130 1.46 -11.14 -4.74
CA VAL A 130 0.78 -9.89 -5.10
C VAL A 130 1.67 -9.16 -6.09
N LYS A 131 1.19 -8.98 -7.33
CA LYS A 131 1.90 -8.24 -8.36
C LYS A 131 1.50 -6.78 -8.30
N ILE A 132 2.50 -5.90 -8.27
CA ILE A 132 2.31 -4.45 -8.24
C ILE A 132 3.17 -3.79 -9.30
N ILE A 133 2.67 -2.71 -9.90
CA ILE A 133 3.46 -1.87 -10.81
C ILE A 133 4.27 -0.90 -9.95
N ARG A 134 5.60 -0.98 -10.07
CA ARG A 134 6.55 -0.15 -9.31
C ARG A 134 7.60 0.50 -10.20
N LEU A 135 7.79 0.03 -11.44
CA LEU A 135 8.49 0.80 -12.48
C LEU A 135 7.55 1.16 -13.62
N PHE A 136 7.65 2.38 -14.13
CA PHE A 136 6.84 2.85 -15.26
C PHE A 136 7.55 3.99 -16.00
N ARG A 137 7.21 4.20 -17.26
CA ARG A 137 7.78 5.31 -18.04
C ARG A 137 7.22 6.65 -17.56
N LEU A 138 8.07 7.67 -17.49
CA LEU A 138 7.63 9.02 -17.14
C LEU A 138 6.55 9.49 -18.12
N GLY A 139 5.48 10.13 -17.61
CA GLY A 139 4.34 10.57 -18.41
C GLY A 139 3.34 9.47 -18.78
N GLN A 140 3.70 8.20 -18.59
CA GLN A 140 2.80 7.05 -18.86
C GLN A 140 2.23 6.44 -17.58
N GLY A 141 2.60 6.91 -16.39
CA GLY A 141 2.08 6.41 -15.13
C GLY A 141 1.75 7.50 -14.11
N ARG A 142 0.75 7.23 -13.27
CA ARG A 142 0.34 8.09 -12.15
C ARG A 142 -0.14 7.27 -10.96
N CYS A 143 -0.04 7.82 -9.76
CA CYS A 143 -0.66 7.22 -8.59
C CYS A 143 -2.16 7.51 -8.57
N GLU A 144 -2.96 6.47 -8.37
CA GLU A 144 -4.40 6.57 -8.16
C GLU A 144 -4.69 7.35 -6.87
N ASN A 145 -5.59 8.34 -6.93
CA ASN A 145 -5.97 9.13 -5.76
C ASN A 145 -6.96 8.33 -4.89
N ARG A 146 -6.39 7.49 -4.02
CA ARG A 146 -7.08 6.68 -3.02
C ARG A 146 -6.45 6.91 -1.66
N TRP A 147 -7.24 6.64 -0.62
CA TRP A 147 -6.77 6.78 0.77
C TRP A 147 -5.87 5.63 1.20
N MET A 148 -6.16 4.41 0.74
CA MET A 148 -5.38 3.21 1.05
C MET A 148 -5.27 2.29 -0.18
N ASP A 149 -4.20 1.50 -0.23
CA ASP A 149 -3.88 0.57 -1.31
C ASP A 149 -3.85 1.24 -2.69
N GLU A 150 -3.08 2.32 -2.80
CA GLU A 150 -2.96 3.09 -4.04
C GLU A 150 -2.20 2.29 -5.10
N HIS A 151 -2.71 2.33 -6.33
CA HIS A 151 -2.06 1.68 -7.45
C HIS A 151 -1.37 2.70 -8.34
N ILE A 152 -0.27 2.29 -8.95
CA ILE A 152 0.23 2.97 -10.13
C ILE A 152 -0.61 2.52 -11.32
N LEU A 153 -1.30 3.47 -11.92
CA LEU A 153 -2.02 3.29 -13.18
C LEU A 153 -1.06 3.65 -14.32
N VAL A 154 -0.99 2.80 -15.33
CA VAL A 154 -0.18 3.05 -16.54
C VAL A 154 -1.05 3.10 -17.79
N ASN A 155 -0.69 3.97 -18.73
CA ASN A 155 -1.31 4.12 -20.03
C ASN A 155 -0.52 3.31 -21.06
N GLY A 156 -0.73 1.99 -21.08
CA GLY A 156 -0.07 1.10 -22.04
C GLY A 156 0.10 -0.32 -21.52
N ASN A 157 0.91 -1.10 -22.23
CA ASN A 157 1.20 -2.48 -21.86
C ASN A 157 2.12 -2.53 -20.65
N ALA A 158 1.94 -3.55 -19.80
CA ALA A 158 2.83 -3.82 -18.68
C ALA A 158 3.37 -5.25 -18.75
N VAL A 159 4.63 -5.43 -18.38
CA VAL A 159 5.28 -6.75 -18.32
C VAL A 159 5.53 -7.17 -16.88
N GLY A 160 5.73 -8.47 -16.67
CA GLY A 160 6.04 -9.04 -15.37
C GLY A 160 7.52 -9.36 -15.22
N PHE A 161 8.12 -8.87 -14.14
CA PHE A 161 9.41 -9.29 -13.64
C PHE A 161 9.21 -10.35 -12.55
N SER A 162 10.15 -11.29 -12.46
CA SER A 162 10.10 -12.40 -11.50
C SER A 162 10.68 -12.02 -10.15
N GLY A 163 11.61 -11.07 -10.14
CA GLY A 163 12.19 -10.47 -8.95
C GLY A 163 11.14 -9.75 -8.10
N GLU A 164 11.48 -9.55 -6.83
CA GLU A 164 10.53 -9.16 -5.81
C GLU A 164 10.96 -7.87 -5.11
N ILE A 165 9.97 -7.10 -4.67
CA ILE A 165 10.13 -6.08 -3.64
C ILE A 165 9.81 -6.72 -2.29
N ILE A 166 10.70 -6.52 -1.33
CA ILE A 166 10.54 -7.02 0.03
C ILE A 166 10.15 -5.86 0.93
N ASP A 167 8.89 -5.89 1.38
CA ASP A 167 8.31 -5.03 2.42
C ASP A 167 8.73 -5.62 3.78
N ASP A 168 9.62 -4.91 4.50
CA ASP A 168 10.21 -5.40 5.76
C ASP A 168 10.21 -4.30 6.81
N ASN A 169 9.02 -4.05 7.36
CA ASN A 169 8.87 -3.10 8.43
C ASN A 169 9.43 -3.65 9.76
N LYS A 170 10.46 -2.99 10.29
CA LYS A 170 11.18 -3.37 11.52
C LYS A 170 10.59 -2.80 12.81
N ASN A 171 9.48 -2.07 12.74
CA ASN A 171 8.84 -1.51 13.92
C ASN A 171 8.25 -2.60 14.83
N SER A 172 7.95 -2.22 16.07
CA SER A 172 7.42 -3.14 17.08
C SER A 172 6.01 -3.64 16.76
N MET A 173 5.60 -4.72 17.44
CA MET A 173 4.21 -5.20 17.37
C MET A 173 3.22 -4.12 17.82
N THR A 174 3.56 -3.33 18.84
CA THR A 174 2.72 -2.22 19.31
C THR A 174 2.46 -1.23 18.18
N TRP A 175 3.52 -0.76 17.52
CA TRP A 175 3.39 0.13 16.38
C TRP A 175 2.57 -0.49 15.25
N TRP A 176 2.78 -1.78 14.97
CA TRP A 176 2.05 -2.49 13.91
C TRP A 176 0.55 -2.57 14.22
N ILE A 177 0.16 -2.84 15.47
CA ILE A 177 -1.24 -2.88 15.91
C ILE A 177 -1.87 -1.49 15.85
N ASP A 178 -1.17 -0.45 16.31
CA ASP A 178 -1.67 0.93 16.27
C ASP A 178 -1.90 1.40 14.83
N LYS A 179 -0.96 1.09 13.93
CA LYS A 179 -1.10 1.30 12.48
C LYS A 179 -2.36 0.63 11.93
N HIS A 180 -2.58 -0.65 12.24
CA HIS A 180 -3.76 -1.38 11.76
C HIS A 180 -5.06 -0.90 12.40
N ASN A 181 -5.01 -0.43 13.64
CA ASN A 181 -6.16 0.22 14.29
C ASN A 181 -6.55 1.49 13.52
N HIS A 182 -5.58 2.34 13.16
CA HIS A 182 -5.81 3.54 12.36
C HIS A 182 -6.38 3.19 10.98
N TYR A 183 -5.81 2.21 10.28
CA TYR A 183 -6.34 1.72 9.01
C TYR A 183 -7.78 1.20 9.15
N ALA A 184 -8.11 0.53 10.25
CA ALA A 184 -9.45 0.03 10.47
C ALA A 184 -10.48 1.16 10.62
N SER A 185 -10.09 2.31 11.20
CA SER A 185 -10.94 3.50 11.22
C SER A 185 -11.23 4.00 9.81
N TRP A 186 -10.21 4.13 8.97
CA TRP A 186 -10.39 4.64 7.62
C TRP A 186 -11.14 3.68 6.69
N GLU A 187 -10.90 2.38 6.79
CA GLU A 187 -11.70 1.39 6.05
C GLU A 187 -13.18 1.43 6.51
N ALA A 188 -13.44 1.67 7.81
CA ALA A 188 -14.80 1.89 8.30
C ALA A 188 -15.43 3.17 7.71
N VAL A 189 -14.68 4.27 7.59
CA VAL A 189 -15.13 5.50 6.91
C VAL A 189 -15.45 5.21 5.44
N GLU A 190 -14.61 4.47 4.71
CA GLU A 190 -14.89 4.09 3.32
C GLU A 190 -16.18 3.27 3.21
N LEU A 191 -16.39 2.27 4.07
CA LEU A 191 -17.62 1.46 4.08
C LEU A 191 -18.86 2.29 4.40
N LEU A 192 -18.76 3.26 5.30
CA LEU A 192 -19.85 4.21 5.57
C LEU A 192 -20.08 5.13 4.37
N ASN A 193 -19.03 5.60 3.71
CA ASN A 193 -19.16 6.38 2.48
C ASN A 193 -19.78 5.56 1.33
N LEU A 194 -19.56 4.24 1.30
CA LEU A 194 -20.26 3.33 0.38
C LEU A 194 -21.78 3.43 0.53
N GLN A 195 -22.25 3.58 1.76
CA GLN A 195 -23.66 3.60 2.12
C GLN A 195 -24.28 5.01 2.04
N PHE A 196 -23.57 6.04 2.50
CA PHE A 196 -24.13 7.37 2.71
C PHE A 196 -23.68 8.43 1.69
N GLY A 197 -22.63 8.16 0.91
CA GLY A 197 -22.23 9.01 -0.23
C GLY A 197 -21.78 10.43 0.12
N PHE A 198 -21.01 10.60 1.19
CA PHE A 198 -20.55 11.90 1.68
C PHE A 198 -19.15 12.33 1.18
N MET A 199 -18.41 11.46 0.47
CA MET A 199 -17.12 11.79 -0.15
C MET A 199 -17.07 11.37 -1.63
N PRO A 200 -16.38 12.15 -2.51
CA PRO A 200 -16.14 11.79 -3.90
C PRO A 200 -15.42 10.44 -4.03
N ARG A 201 -15.62 9.75 -5.17
CA ARG A 201 -14.88 8.52 -5.50
C ARG A 201 -14.21 8.66 -6.85
N ASP A 202 -12.89 8.46 -6.87
CA ASP A 202 -12.21 8.15 -8.11
C ASP A 202 -12.56 6.72 -8.52
N SER A 203 -13.26 6.61 -9.65
CA SER A 203 -13.70 5.35 -10.22
C SER A 203 -12.53 4.66 -10.94
N GLY A 204 -11.45 4.39 -10.24
CA GLY A 204 -10.29 3.68 -10.78
C GLY A 204 -10.57 2.19 -10.87
N THR A 205 -11.19 1.81 -11.98
CA THR A 205 -11.39 0.40 -12.35
C THR A 205 -10.03 -0.19 -12.68
N SER A 206 -9.38 -0.90 -11.73
CA SER A 206 -8.19 -1.67 -12.05
C SER A 206 -8.59 -2.84 -12.96
N LEU A 207 -8.31 -2.69 -14.26
CA LEU A 207 -8.81 -3.49 -15.38
C LEU A 207 -8.10 -4.84 -15.59
N THR A 208 -7.20 -5.27 -14.69
CA THR A 208 -6.27 -6.40 -14.96
C THR A 208 -6.66 -7.77 -14.37
N LEU A 209 -7.86 -7.95 -13.80
CA LEU A 209 -8.27 -9.25 -13.21
C LEU A 209 -9.68 -9.74 -13.64
N VAL A 210 -10.08 -9.57 -14.90
CA VAL A 210 -11.50 -9.65 -15.32
C VAL A 210 -12.21 -11.02 -15.13
N ARG A 211 -11.51 -12.16 -15.04
CA ARG A 211 -12.16 -13.49 -14.82
C ARG A 211 -12.15 -13.95 -13.36
N GLU A 212 -11.00 -13.95 -12.69
CA GLU A 212 -10.94 -14.30 -11.26
C GLU A 212 -11.61 -13.24 -10.37
N ALA A 213 -11.53 -11.96 -10.75
CA ALA A 213 -12.18 -10.90 -9.99
C ALA A 213 -13.69 -11.00 -10.07
N ARG A 214 -14.32 -11.49 -11.15
CA ARG A 214 -15.78 -11.65 -11.20
C ARG A 214 -16.30 -12.71 -10.23
N ALA A 215 -15.64 -13.85 -10.11
CA ALA A 215 -16.01 -14.89 -9.14
C ALA A 215 -15.72 -14.44 -7.70
N LYS A 216 -14.54 -13.85 -7.45
CA LYS A 216 -14.20 -13.25 -6.14
C LYS A 216 -15.14 -12.10 -5.77
N ARG A 217 -15.54 -11.28 -6.73
CA ARG A 217 -16.47 -10.16 -6.58
C ARG A 217 -17.90 -10.64 -6.32
N TRP A 218 -18.36 -11.66 -7.04
CA TRP A 218 -19.66 -12.28 -6.76
C TRP A 218 -19.71 -12.94 -5.38
N ILE A 219 -18.67 -13.68 -4.98
CA ILE A 219 -18.58 -14.25 -3.61
C ILE A 219 -18.55 -13.11 -2.57
N LYS A 220 -17.78 -12.05 -2.82
CA LYS A 220 -17.67 -10.89 -1.94
C LYS A 220 -19.01 -10.13 -1.81
N GLU A 221 -19.70 -9.89 -2.92
CA GLU A 221 -20.93 -9.09 -3.00
C GLU A 221 -22.18 -9.89 -2.58
N ASN A 222 -22.26 -11.19 -2.88
CA ASN A 222 -23.48 -11.98 -2.68
C ASN A 222 -23.46 -12.88 -1.43
N ILE A 223 -22.27 -13.30 -0.96
CA ILE A 223 -22.13 -14.23 0.18
C ILE A 223 -21.47 -13.50 1.35
N TYR A 224 -20.26 -12.96 1.14
CA TYR A 224 -19.45 -12.36 2.20
C TYR A 224 -20.11 -11.10 2.79
N ALA A 225 -20.68 -10.21 1.96
CA ALA A 225 -21.32 -8.97 2.42
C ALA A 225 -22.63 -9.17 3.21
N ARG A 226 -23.26 -10.35 3.13
CA ARG A 226 -24.53 -10.66 3.80
C ARG A 226 -24.36 -11.39 5.14
N LEU A 227 -23.15 -11.83 5.47
CA LEU A 227 -22.84 -12.48 6.73
C LEU A 227 -22.72 -11.45 7.87
N PRO A 228 -23.11 -11.80 9.11
CA PRO A 228 -22.74 -11.00 10.28
C PRO A 228 -21.23 -10.75 10.31
N GLY A 229 -20.81 -9.51 10.61
CA GLY A 229 -19.39 -9.09 10.50
C GLY A 229 -18.41 -10.01 11.24
N CYS A 230 -18.81 -10.53 12.40
CA CYS A 230 -18.02 -11.50 13.17
C CYS A 230 -17.70 -12.78 12.38
N LEU A 231 -18.72 -13.41 11.79
CA LEU A 231 -18.56 -14.66 11.04
C LEU A 231 -17.75 -14.45 9.77
N ARG A 232 -17.92 -13.29 9.15
CA ARG A 232 -17.22 -12.90 7.92
C ARG A 232 -15.69 -12.84 8.12
N ALA A 233 -15.22 -12.11 9.13
CA ALA A 233 -13.79 -12.02 9.46
C ALA A 233 -13.22 -13.39 9.87
N PHE A 234 -13.97 -14.17 10.66
CA PHE A 234 -13.56 -15.50 11.09
C PHE A 234 -13.38 -16.46 9.91
N LEU A 235 -14.34 -16.52 8.98
CA LEU A 235 -14.24 -17.38 7.79
C LEU A 235 -13.07 -16.97 6.90
N TYR A 236 -12.77 -15.67 6.78
CA TYR A 236 -11.60 -15.20 6.05
C TYR A 236 -10.28 -15.64 6.70
N PHE A 237 -10.21 -15.63 8.02
CA PHE A 237 -9.08 -16.19 8.75
C PHE A 237 -8.95 -17.71 8.54
N VAL A 238 -10.02 -18.48 8.68
CA VAL A 238 -10.00 -19.93 8.43
C VAL A 238 -9.55 -20.23 7.00
N TYR A 239 -10.05 -19.49 6.02
CA TYR A 239 -9.63 -19.61 4.63
C TYR A 239 -8.14 -19.37 4.46
N ARG A 240 -7.59 -18.30 5.06
CA ARG A 240 -6.16 -17.99 4.91
C ARG A 240 -5.27 -18.93 5.72
N TYR A 241 -5.59 -19.12 6.98
CA TYR A 241 -4.75 -19.86 7.89
C TYR A 241 -4.80 -21.37 7.60
N VAL A 242 -5.98 -21.93 7.36
CA VAL A 242 -6.16 -23.38 7.13
C VAL A 242 -6.15 -23.71 5.64
N LEU A 243 -7.12 -23.20 4.86
CA LEU A 243 -7.31 -23.63 3.47
C LEU A 243 -6.18 -23.17 2.53
N ARG A 244 -5.53 -22.06 2.86
CA ARG A 244 -4.37 -21.52 2.14
C ARG A 244 -3.05 -21.80 2.84
N LEU A 245 -3.05 -22.77 3.77
CA LEU A 245 -1.87 -23.33 4.44
C LEU A 245 -1.05 -22.29 5.23
N GLY A 246 -1.66 -21.19 5.69
CA GLY A 246 -1.01 -20.17 6.51
C GLY A 246 -0.34 -20.71 7.78
N PHE A 247 -0.82 -21.84 8.32
CA PHE A 247 -0.18 -22.53 9.45
C PHE A 247 1.24 -23.03 9.17
N LEU A 248 1.64 -23.18 7.90
CA LEU A 248 3.01 -23.57 7.53
C LEU A 248 4.05 -22.48 7.81
N ASP A 249 3.63 -21.23 8.05
CA ASP A 249 4.50 -20.14 8.51
C ASP A 249 4.71 -20.15 10.05
N GLY A 250 4.24 -21.19 10.76
CA GLY A 250 4.48 -21.39 12.19
C GLY A 250 3.80 -20.36 13.09
N GLU A 251 4.41 -20.05 14.24
CA GLU A 251 3.88 -19.11 15.23
C GLU A 251 3.77 -17.68 14.67
N ILE A 252 4.79 -17.23 13.94
CA ILE A 252 4.77 -15.90 13.29
C ILE A 252 3.67 -15.83 12.23
N GLY A 253 3.48 -16.91 11.45
CA GLY A 253 2.37 -17.04 10.51
C GLY A 253 1.00 -16.98 11.17
N LEU A 254 0.83 -17.68 12.30
CA LEU A 254 -0.40 -17.62 13.10
C LEU A 254 -0.68 -16.19 13.57
N ALA A 255 0.29 -15.54 14.21
CA ALA A 255 0.15 -14.18 14.70
C ALA A 255 -0.23 -13.23 13.56
N PHE A 256 0.48 -13.31 12.43
CA PHE A 256 0.20 -12.50 11.25
C PHE A 256 -1.24 -12.71 10.73
N HIS A 257 -1.64 -13.96 10.49
CA HIS A 257 -2.96 -14.25 9.95
C HIS A 257 -4.09 -13.92 10.93
N PHE A 258 -3.85 -14.09 12.23
CA PHE A 258 -4.79 -13.71 13.26
C PHE A 258 -4.97 -12.20 13.29
N PHE A 259 -3.90 -11.43 13.46
CA PHE A 259 -4.03 -9.98 13.61
C PHE A 259 -4.46 -9.30 12.31
N GLN A 260 -3.86 -9.67 11.18
CA GLN A 260 -4.15 -9.02 9.89
C GLN A 260 -5.40 -9.58 9.21
N GLY A 261 -5.67 -10.88 9.36
CA GLY A 261 -6.78 -11.56 8.70
C GLY A 261 -8.06 -11.61 9.51
N PHE A 262 -7.96 -11.78 10.83
CA PHE A 262 -9.13 -11.85 11.69
C PHE A 262 -9.38 -10.53 12.42
N TRP A 263 -8.51 -10.18 13.37
CA TRP A 263 -8.72 -9.05 14.29
C TRP A 263 -8.92 -7.74 13.56
N TYR A 264 -8.05 -7.41 12.59
CA TYR A 264 -8.16 -6.19 11.79
C TYR A 264 -9.50 -6.10 11.04
N ARG A 265 -9.90 -7.19 10.37
CA ARG A 265 -11.16 -7.23 9.61
C ARG A 265 -12.39 -7.16 10.51
N TYR A 266 -12.31 -7.80 11.68
CA TYR A 266 -13.34 -7.70 12.70
C TYR A 266 -13.44 -6.27 13.25
N LEU A 267 -12.31 -5.62 13.52
CA LEU A 267 -12.24 -4.27 14.06
C LEU A 267 -12.91 -3.24 13.13
N VAL A 268 -12.71 -3.37 11.82
CA VAL A 268 -13.43 -2.55 10.81
C VAL A 268 -14.95 -2.67 11.01
N ASP A 269 -15.48 -3.90 11.09
CA ASP A 269 -16.92 -4.14 11.25
C ASP A 269 -17.45 -3.62 12.59
N ALA A 270 -16.66 -3.78 13.66
CA ALA A 270 -16.99 -3.26 14.98
C ALA A 270 -17.08 -1.74 14.99
N LYS A 271 -16.12 -1.04 14.36
CA LYS A 271 -16.11 0.42 14.23
C LYS A 271 -17.30 0.94 13.42
N VAL A 272 -17.65 0.29 12.30
CA VAL A 272 -18.86 0.64 11.53
C VAL A 272 -20.12 0.47 12.37
N ALA A 273 -20.22 -0.61 13.15
CA ALA A 273 -21.36 -0.85 14.03
C ALA A 273 -21.45 0.18 15.17
N GLU A 274 -20.31 0.59 15.72
CA GLU A 274 -20.20 1.61 16.75
C GLU A 274 -20.66 2.98 16.25
N VAL A 275 -20.18 3.45 15.09
CA VAL A 275 -20.63 4.69 14.46
C VAL A 275 -22.15 4.67 14.23
N ARG A 276 -22.70 3.57 13.69
CA ARG A 276 -24.15 3.42 13.48
C ARG A 276 -24.95 3.47 14.79
N ARG A 277 -24.42 2.89 15.87
CA ARG A 277 -25.05 2.93 17.19
C ARG A 277 -25.02 4.36 17.74
N TYR A 278 -23.91 5.06 17.61
CA TYR A 278 -23.76 6.46 18.01
C TYR A 278 -24.74 7.36 17.26
N MET A 279 -24.84 7.23 15.93
CA MET A 279 -25.82 7.95 15.10
C MET A 279 -27.25 7.77 15.63
N ARG A 280 -27.65 6.54 15.97
CA ARG A 280 -29.00 6.25 16.49
C ARG A 280 -29.23 6.81 17.90
N GLN A 281 -28.23 6.77 18.76
CA GLN A 281 -28.34 7.20 20.16
C GLN A 281 -28.37 8.73 20.29
N HIS A 282 -27.60 9.43 19.45
CA HIS A 282 -27.41 10.88 19.53
C HIS A 282 -28.19 11.65 18.44
N ASN A 283 -28.83 10.94 17.50
CA ASN A 283 -29.56 11.53 16.37
C ASN A 283 -28.71 12.51 15.54
N VAL A 284 -27.47 12.12 15.25
CA VAL A 284 -26.47 12.92 14.51
C VAL A 284 -26.20 12.35 13.11
N SER A 285 -25.62 13.17 12.24
CA SER A 285 -25.20 12.75 10.90
C SER A 285 -24.06 11.72 10.94
N VAL A 286 -23.85 10.99 9.84
CA VAL A 286 -22.73 10.04 9.74
C VAL A 286 -21.38 10.72 9.84
N ILE A 287 -21.24 11.94 9.31
CA ILE A 287 -19.99 12.71 9.34
C ILE A 287 -19.65 13.06 10.80
N GLN A 288 -20.62 13.57 11.54
CA GLN A 288 -20.45 13.93 12.95
C GLN A 288 -20.13 12.68 13.79
N ALA A 289 -20.85 11.57 13.59
CA ALA A 289 -20.58 10.34 14.31
C ALA A 289 -19.20 9.74 14.00
N ILE A 290 -18.69 9.90 12.77
CA ILE A 290 -17.33 9.47 12.40
C ILE A 290 -16.29 10.30 13.16
N ASP A 291 -16.46 11.63 13.21
CA ASP A 291 -15.52 12.51 13.92
C ASP A 291 -15.51 12.22 15.42
N ASP A 292 -16.69 12.11 16.04
CA ASP A 292 -16.84 11.88 17.48
C ASP A 292 -16.33 10.50 17.94
N VAL A 293 -16.52 9.45 17.11
CA VAL A 293 -16.20 8.06 17.49
C VAL A 293 -14.83 7.62 16.98
N LEU A 294 -14.52 7.90 15.73
CA LEU A 294 -13.30 7.41 15.07
C LEU A 294 -12.17 8.44 15.08
N GLN A 295 -12.44 9.69 15.48
CA GLN A 295 -11.47 10.79 15.46
C GLN A 295 -10.82 10.95 14.09
N CYS A 296 -11.61 10.70 13.04
CA CYS A 296 -11.21 10.83 11.65
C CYS A 296 -12.06 11.93 11.04
N ASN A 297 -11.44 12.95 10.44
CA ASN A 297 -12.20 14.04 9.81
C ASN A 297 -12.29 13.82 8.28
N PRO A 298 -13.43 13.30 7.75
CA PRO A 298 -13.60 13.10 6.32
C PRO A 298 -13.73 14.40 5.52
N SER A 299 -13.95 15.55 6.18
CA SER A 299 -14.18 16.87 5.55
C SER A 299 -12.90 17.51 5.01
N GLY A 300 -11.72 17.03 5.41
CA GLY A 300 -10.42 17.51 4.88
C GLY A 300 -10.19 17.20 3.39
N TYR A 301 -11.12 16.51 2.73
CA TYR A 301 -11.03 16.03 1.34
C TYR A 301 -11.85 16.84 0.33
N THR A 302 -12.68 17.77 0.78
CA THR A 302 -13.52 18.61 -0.09
C THR A 302 -12.78 19.81 -0.70
N THR A 303 -11.46 19.91 -0.52
CA THR A 303 -10.59 20.94 -1.10
C THR A 303 -9.37 20.35 -1.81
#